data_AF-A0A382YE21-F1
#
_entry.id   AF-A0A382YE21-F1
#
_cell.length_a   1.000
_cell.length_b   1.000
_cell.length_c   1.000
_cell.angle_alpha   90.00
_cell.angle_beta   90.00
_cell.angle_gamma   90.00
#
_symmetry.space_group_name_H-M   'P 1'
#
loop_
_entity.id
_entity.type
_entity.pdbx_description
1 polymer ?
#
loop_
_entity_poly.entity_id
_entity_poly.type
_entity_poly.pdbx_seq_one_letter_code
_entity_poly.pdbx_strand_id
1 'polypeptide(L)' 'MMRDITPDICDQYESQVTLLELPLQNFGMRSAFWGQIVTVRCYHDNSKVKEILSQNGKGKVLV' A
#
# COMPACT_ATOMS: atom_id res chain seq x y z
N MET A 1 -21.43 -0.44 -0.69
CA MET A 1 -20.64 -1.43 0.07
C MET A 1 -19.22 -1.35 -0.43
N MET A 2 -18.25 -1.13 0.47
CA MET A 2 -16.84 -1.25 0.12
C MET A 2 -16.54 -2.74 -0.04
N ARG A 3 -15.86 -3.13 -1.12
CA ARG A 3 -15.58 -4.53 -1.48
C ARG A 3 -14.25 -4.94 -0.88
N ASP A 4 -14.22 -6.09 -0.22
CA ASP A 4 -12.97 -6.75 0.17
C ASP A 4 -12.27 -7.25 -1.09
N ILE A 5 -11.12 -6.66 -1.43
CA ILE A 5 -10.47 -6.90 -2.73
C ILE A 5 -9.44 -8.03 -2.69
N THR A 6 -8.82 -8.28 -1.53
CA THR A 6 -7.72 -9.25 -1.43
C THR A 6 -8.17 -10.70 -1.54
N PRO A 7 -9.35 -11.14 -1.04
CA PRO A 7 -9.78 -12.54 -1.22
C PRO A 7 -9.92 -12.91 -2.70
N ASP A 8 -10.64 -12.11 -3.48
CA ASP A 8 -10.83 -12.32 -4.92
C ASP A 8 -9.50 -12.37 -5.69
N ILE A 9 -8.52 -11.56 -5.27
CA ILE A 9 -7.18 -11.53 -5.87
C ILE A 9 -6.41 -12.81 -5.54
N CYS A 10 -6.45 -13.27 -4.29
CA CYS A 10 -5.80 -14.52 -3.89
C CYS A 10 -6.38 -15.72 -4.66
N ASP A 11 -7.70 -15.78 -4.81
CA ASP A 11 -8.38 -16.86 -5.53
C ASP A 11 -7.97 -16.92 -7.02
N GLN A 12 -7.77 -15.76 -7.65
CA GLN A 12 -7.46 -15.68 -9.09
C GLN A 12 -5.96 -15.73 -9.42
N TYR A 13 -5.12 -15.22 -8.52
CA TYR A 13 -3.69 -14.97 -8.79
C TYR A 13 -2.80 -15.62 -7.74
N GLU A 14 -3.22 -16.71 -7.11
CA GLU A 14 -2.54 -17.39 -6.00
C GLU A 14 -1.01 -17.54 -6.21
N SER A 15 -0.59 -17.96 -7.40
CA SER A 15 0.83 -18.17 -7.75
C SER A 15 1.64 -16.89 -8.02
N GLN A 16 0.98 -15.73 -8.07
CA GLN A 16 1.58 -14.44 -8.44
C GLN A 16 1.54 -13.42 -7.29
N VAL A 17 0.92 -13.78 -6.16
CA VAL A 17 0.78 -12.89 -5.00
C VAL A 17 1.61 -13.40 -3.83
N THR A 18 2.06 -12.45 -3.01
CA THR A 18 2.78 -12.72 -1.78
C THR A 18 2.07 -11.99 -0.64
N LEU A 19 1.79 -12.71 0.46
CA LEU A 19 1.21 -12.13 1.65
C LEU A 19 2.24 -11.30 2.43
N LEU A 20 1.82 -10.15 2.94
CA LEU A 20 2.62 -9.32 3.86
C LEU A 20 2.17 -9.58 5.31
N GLU A 21 3.00 -10.28 6.07
CA GLU A 21 2.74 -10.60 7.48
C GLU A 21 3.34 -9.53 8.40
N LEU A 22 2.65 -8.38 8.52
CA LEU A 22 3.01 -7.31 9.45
C LEU A 22 1.82 -6.91 10.32
N PRO A 23 2.04 -6.60 11.62
CA PRO A 23 0.98 -6.16 12.54
C PRO A 23 0.59 -4.69 12.32
N LEU A 24 0.09 -4.35 11.11
CA LEU A 24 -0.34 -3.00 10.74
C LEU A 24 -1.78 -2.70 11.20
N GLN A 25 -2.10 -1.41 11.36
CA GLN A 25 -3.43 -0.92 11.73
C GLN A 25 -4.01 -0.02 10.63
N ASN A 26 -5.34 -0.01 10.51
CA ASN A 26 -6.05 0.83 9.55
C ASN A 26 -6.38 2.20 10.17
N PHE A 27 -5.82 3.28 9.61
CA PHE A 27 -6.05 4.66 10.07
C PHE A 27 -6.83 5.54 9.09
N GLY A 28 -6.85 5.19 7.80
CA GLY A 28 -7.53 5.98 6.76
C GLY A 28 -9.01 5.65 6.63
N MET A 29 -9.80 6.57 6.06
CA MET A 29 -11.22 6.33 5.75
C MET A 29 -11.45 5.33 4.60
N ARG A 30 -10.43 5.05 3.79
CA ARG A 30 -10.47 4.04 2.72
C ARG A 30 -9.95 2.72 3.28
N SER A 31 -10.80 1.69 3.38
CA SER A 31 -10.38 0.37 3.90
C SER A 31 -9.64 -0.48 2.87
N ALA A 32 -9.75 -0.13 1.58
CA ALA A 32 -9.08 -0.83 0.48
C ALA A 32 -8.43 0.18 -0.47
N PHE A 33 -7.19 -0.09 -0.86
CA PHE A 33 -6.41 0.70 -1.81
C PHE A 33 -5.32 -0.17 -2.44
N TRP A 34 -4.87 0.20 -3.63
CA TRP A 34 -3.84 -0.51 -4.38
C TRP A 34 -3.11 0.44 -5.33
N GLY A 35 -1.93 0.02 -5.79
CA GLY A 35 -1.13 0.80 -6.73
C GLY A 35 0.29 0.25 -6.87
N GLN A 36 1.05 0.83 -7.78
CA GLN A 36 2.48 0.55 -7.91
C GLN A 36 3.20 0.95 -6.61
N ILE A 37 4.00 0.04 -6.07
CA ILE A 37 4.78 0.27 -4.85
C ILE A 37 5.88 1.31 -5.14
N VAL A 38 6.00 2.28 -4.25
CA VAL A 38 7.14 3.20 -4.14
C VAL A 38 7.71 3.04 -2.76
N THR A 39 9.02 2.86 -2.62
CA THR A 39 9.64 2.59 -1.32
C THR A 39 10.42 3.78 -0.80
N VAL A 40 10.38 3.99 0.51
CA VAL A 40 11.32 4.86 1.22
C VAL A 40 11.91 4.14 2.42
N ARG A 41 13.22 4.26 2.62
CA ARG A 41 13.88 3.77 3.83
C ARG A 41 14.41 4.95 4.61
N CYS A 42 13.93 5.11 5.84
CA CYS A 42 14.29 6.21 6.71
C CYS A 42 14.25 5.78 8.18
N TYR A 43 14.97 6.50 9.04
CA TYR A 43 14.98 6.27 10.49
C TYR A 43 14.98 7.62 11.20
N HIS A 44 13.93 7.91 11.96
CA HIS A 44 13.68 9.17 12.68
C HIS A 44 13.66 10.46 11.81
N ASP A 45 13.62 10.35 10.49
CA ASP A 45 13.54 11.49 9.56
C ASP A 45 12.53 11.19 8.44
N ASN A 46 11.48 12.00 8.32
CA ASN A 46 10.43 11.86 7.29
C ASN A 46 10.60 12.83 6.11
N SER A 47 11.73 13.53 5.97
CA SER A 47 11.96 14.50 4.90
C SER A 47 11.77 13.87 3.51
N LYS A 48 12.25 12.64 3.31
CA LYS A 48 12.04 11.89 2.05
C LYS A 48 10.62 11.39 1.86
N VAL A 49 9.90 11.08 2.94
CA VAL A 49 8.45 10.77 2.86
C VAL A 49 7.71 11.99 2.30
N LYS A 50 7.97 13.18 2.85
CA LYS A 50 7.33 14.43 2.41
C LYS A 50 7.67 14.79 0.96
N GLU A 51 8.92 14.61 0.56
CA GLU A 51 9.39 14.85 -0.82
C GLU A 51 8.73 13.91 -1.84
N ILE A 52 8.55 12.63 -1.51
CA ILE A 52 7.91 11.69 -2.43
C ILE A 52 6.41 11.97 -2.54
N LEU A 53 5.75 12.31 -1.42
CA LEU A 53 4.33 12.64 -1.40
C LEU A 53 3.97 13.93 -2.16
N SER A 54 4.93 14.82 -2.44
CA SER A 54 4.69 16.02 -3.25
C SER A 54 4.72 15.75 -4.76
N GLN A 55 5.11 14.55 -5.19
CA GLN A 55 5.15 14.13 -6.58
C GLN A 55 3.81 13.52 -7.02
N ASN A 56 3.66 13.23 -8.31
CA ASN A 56 2.47 12.56 -8.82
C ASN A 56 2.34 11.12 -8.25
N GLY A 57 1.41 10.95 -7.31
CA GLY A 57 1.07 9.69 -6.65
C GLY A 57 -0.12 8.93 -7.26
N LYS A 58 -0.67 9.36 -8.41
CA LYS A 58 -1.81 8.67 -9.02
C LYS A 58 -1.47 7.21 -9.32
N GLY A 59 -2.22 6.28 -8.72
CA GLY A 59 -2.05 4.84 -8.91
C GLY A 59 -0.85 4.23 -8.18
N LYS A 60 -0.34 4.88 -7.13
CA LYS A 60 0.83 4.43 -6.36
C LYS A 60 0.54 4.28 -4.87
N VAL A 61 1.33 3.45 -4.20
CA VAL A 61 1.33 3.27 -2.74
C VAL A 61 2.75 3.45 -2.23
N LEU A 62 2.96 4.41 -1.33
CA LEU A 62 4.24 4.62 -0.67
C LEU A 62 4.35 3.66 0.53
N VAL A 63 5.46 2.92 0.60
CA VAL A 63 5.82 1.96 1.65
C VAL A 63 7.12 2.38 2.31
#